data_AF-A0A7J9HFI1-F1
#
_entry.id   AF-A0A7J9HFI1-F1
#
_cell.length_a   1.000
_cell.length_b   1.000
_cell.length_c   1.000
_cell.angle_alpha   90.00
_cell.angle_beta   90.00
_cell.angle_gamma   90.00
#
_symmetry.space_group_name_H-M   'P 1'
#
loop_
_entity.id
_entity.type
_entity.pdbx_description
1 polymer ?
#
loop_
_entity_poly.entity_id
_entity_poly.type
_entity_poly.pdbx_seq_one_letter_code
_entity_poly.pdbx_strand_id
1 'polypeptide(L)'
;MEEDEEEAPKELNTINSSGGFLVVAPDKLSVKYTSVSLHGHDVGVVQADKPAPMRRLLYYFEIYVKDAGAKGQIAIGFTNEGFKMRRQPGWEVNSCGYHGDDGLLYRGQGKGDAFGPTYTTGDTVGGGINYASQEFFFTKNGAIVGTVSKEKEMKGLLFPTIAVHSQNEEVHVNFGQKKFAFDVKASYISFSAYLYGILSFSISLLPQSVILSDFLNLALLYIIFDAIYQEYEAQERLKQQMTIEKISLPPNISYGPGNGDNTNCNALCKKALQNSEKVLKHQKQLVRSYLLHYGYEDTLNSFDLASKSTIPPICIAQENGFDEQDVVYALNQRKTIRQLIRNGEIDAAINKLRDWYPQIVQDDKSAACFLLHCQKFIELIRVGALEEAVKHGRIELYKFFGSAEADDPFDDLVQKCVALLAYERPQESPVGYLLEESHRDVVADTVNAMILSTNPKMKDVHGCIQSYLERLLRQLTACCLERRSANGGQGETFHLHRLLNSSRET
;
A
#
# COMPACT_ATOMS: atom_id res chain seq x y z
N MET A 1 15.71 -8.70 2.84
CA MET A 1 16.09 -7.46 3.54
C MET A 1 14.84 -6.91 4.18
N GLU A 2 14.67 -7.15 5.46
CA GLU A 2 13.68 -6.44 6.27
C GLU A 2 14.11 -4.96 6.28
N GLU A 3 13.28 -4.08 5.72
CA GLU A 3 13.51 -2.64 5.82
C GLU A 3 13.42 -2.26 7.31
N ASP A 4 14.47 -1.63 7.86
CA ASP A 4 14.50 -1.13 9.23
C ASP A 4 13.20 -0.39 9.58
N GLU A 5 12.37 -1.00 10.42
CA GLU A 5 11.15 -0.38 10.93
C GLU A 5 11.54 0.82 11.80
N GLU A 6 11.02 2.00 11.45
CA GLU A 6 11.18 3.19 12.30
C GLU A 6 10.48 2.95 13.64
N GLU A 7 11.27 3.00 14.72
CA GLU A 7 10.75 2.95 16.08
C GLU A 7 9.80 4.13 16.32
N ALA A 8 8.56 3.81 16.68
CA ALA A 8 7.56 4.82 17.02
C ALA A 8 7.72 5.31 18.47
N PRO A 9 7.30 6.55 18.78
CA PRO A 9 7.26 7.09 20.14
C PRO A 9 6.43 6.20 21.07
N LYS A 10 6.93 5.97 22.28
CA LYS A 10 6.26 5.14 23.29
C LYS A 10 6.18 5.81 24.65
N GLU A 11 7.01 6.81 24.90
CA GLU A 11 7.08 7.49 26.19
C GLU A 11 7.55 8.95 26.03
N LEU A 12 7.36 9.74 27.07
CA LEU A 12 7.88 11.10 27.15
C LEU A 12 9.35 11.09 27.52
N ASN A 13 10.14 11.94 26.86
CA ASN A 13 11.56 12.06 27.10
C ASN A 13 11.83 12.76 28.44
N THR A 14 12.29 12.00 29.44
CA THR A 14 12.60 12.53 30.77
C THR A 14 13.96 13.22 30.86
N ILE A 15 14.82 13.09 29.84
CA ILE A 15 16.16 13.68 29.80
C ILE A 15 16.10 15.09 29.19
N ASN A 16 15.38 15.23 28.07
CA ASN A 16 15.22 16.50 27.35
C ASN A 16 13.84 17.12 27.63
N SER A 17 13.62 17.56 28.86
CA SER A 17 12.45 18.33 29.27
C SER A 17 12.85 19.71 29.79
N SER A 18 11.90 20.64 29.88
CA SER A 18 12.19 22.01 30.34
C SER A 18 12.76 22.10 31.75
N GLY A 19 12.57 21.07 32.58
CA GLY A 19 13.07 20.97 33.96
C GLY A 19 12.52 22.05 34.89
N GLY A 20 12.04 21.68 36.08
CA GLY A 20 11.64 22.64 37.12
C GLY A 20 10.30 23.38 36.92
N PHE A 21 9.67 23.31 35.74
CA PHE A 21 8.31 23.81 35.52
C PHE A 21 7.26 22.69 35.40
N LEU A 22 7.68 21.52 34.93
CA LEU A 22 6.86 20.31 34.90
C LEU A 22 7.55 19.13 35.58
N VAL A 23 6.76 18.13 35.90
CA VAL A 23 7.20 16.80 36.29
C VAL A 23 6.54 15.79 35.35
N VAL A 24 7.35 14.86 34.83
CA VAL A 24 6.86 13.66 34.13
C VAL A 24 6.70 12.56 35.18
N ALA A 25 5.54 11.92 35.21
CA ALA A 25 5.25 10.85 36.17
C ALA A 25 6.06 9.57 35.84
N PRO A 26 6.18 8.61 36.77
CA PRO A 26 6.91 7.36 36.55
C PRO A 26 6.39 6.50 35.39
N ASP A 27 5.12 6.69 34.99
CA ASP A 27 4.53 6.05 33.82
C ASP A 27 5.12 6.58 32.50
N LYS A 28 5.88 7.69 32.55
CA LYS A 28 6.41 8.45 31.42
C LYS A 28 5.37 8.84 30.37
N LEU A 29 4.11 8.92 30.77
CA LEU A 29 2.98 9.28 29.92
C LEU A 29 2.16 10.41 30.53
N SER A 30 2.30 10.70 31.82
CA SER A 30 1.62 11.82 32.46
C SER A 30 2.57 12.99 32.71
N VAL A 31 2.08 14.21 32.43
CA VAL A 31 2.80 15.47 32.66
C VAL A 31 1.98 16.33 33.59
N LYS A 32 2.64 16.96 34.57
CA LYS A 32 2.02 17.91 35.47
C LYS A 32 2.84 19.19 35.61
N TYR A 33 2.20 20.35 35.52
CA TYR A 33 2.80 21.62 35.89
C TYR A 33 2.88 21.74 37.41
N THR A 34 4.08 22.00 37.94
CA THR A 34 4.34 21.98 39.39
C THR A 34 4.80 23.34 39.95
N SER A 35 5.03 24.31 39.08
CA SER A 35 5.51 25.64 39.47
C SER A 35 4.36 26.65 39.62
N VAL A 36 4.73 27.89 39.94
CA VAL A 36 3.85 29.07 39.81
C VAL A 36 4.31 29.81 38.56
N SER A 37 3.41 30.02 37.60
CA SER A 37 3.69 30.69 36.33
C SER A 37 3.90 32.20 36.55
N LEU A 38 5.10 32.60 36.95
CA LEU A 38 5.42 33.99 37.33
C LEU A 38 5.75 34.85 36.10
N HIS A 39 6.31 34.25 35.05
CA HIS A 39 6.70 34.91 33.81
C HIS A 39 6.15 34.13 32.60
N GLY A 40 5.94 34.83 31.47
CA GLY A 40 5.42 34.21 30.23
C GLY A 40 6.34 33.18 29.55
N HIS A 41 7.51 32.90 30.12
CA HIS A 41 8.47 31.89 29.67
C HIS A 41 8.59 30.71 30.63
N ASP A 42 7.79 30.66 31.69
CA ASP A 42 7.78 29.60 32.70
C ASP A 42 6.99 28.38 32.19
N VAL A 43 7.28 27.94 30.96
CA VAL A 43 6.58 26.88 30.25
C VAL A 43 7.20 25.53 30.60
N GLY A 44 6.37 24.61 31.08
CA GLY A 44 6.67 23.19 31.12
C GLY A 44 6.54 22.61 29.72
N VAL A 45 7.60 22.09 29.10
CA VAL A 45 7.52 21.42 27.80
C VAL A 45 8.32 20.13 27.78
N VAL A 46 7.77 19.11 27.12
CA VAL A 46 8.39 17.79 26.98
C VAL A 46 8.08 17.21 25.60
N GLN A 47 9.12 16.67 24.97
CA GLN A 47 9.03 15.91 23.72
C GLN A 47 8.86 14.41 24.01
N ALA A 48 8.35 13.65 23.06
CA ALA A 48 8.43 12.20 23.11
C ALA A 48 9.90 11.70 22.97
N ASP A 49 10.12 10.44 23.32
CA ASP A 49 11.43 9.77 23.28
C ASP A 49 11.98 9.56 21.87
N LYS A 50 11.10 9.46 20.88
CA LYS A 50 11.41 9.26 19.46
C LYS A 50 10.65 10.28 18.60
N PRO A 51 11.10 10.52 17.37
CA PRO A 51 10.33 11.31 16.41
C PRO A 51 9.13 10.53 15.87
N ALA A 52 8.16 11.25 15.32
CA ALA A 52 7.09 10.68 14.53
C ALA A 52 7.67 9.94 13.29
N PRO A 53 7.37 8.63 13.11
CA PRO A 53 7.84 7.85 11.97
C PRO A 53 7.36 8.45 10.65
N MET A 54 8.28 8.67 9.72
CA MET A 54 8.01 9.37 8.46
C MET A 54 7.80 8.43 7.27
N ARG A 55 8.10 7.13 7.39
CA ARG A 55 7.91 6.10 6.35
C ARG A 55 6.52 5.46 6.39
N ARG A 56 5.57 6.13 7.03
CA ARG A 56 4.17 5.72 7.16
C ARG A 56 3.28 6.75 6.48
N LEU A 57 2.06 6.38 6.17
CA LEU A 57 1.09 7.33 5.61
C LEU A 57 0.81 8.48 6.58
N LEU A 58 0.67 8.13 7.85
CA LEU A 58 0.14 8.96 8.90
C LEU A 58 0.83 8.58 10.22
N TYR A 59 1.11 9.59 11.04
CA TYR A 59 1.38 9.44 12.46
C TYR A 59 0.34 10.20 13.29
N TYR A 60 -0.10 9.64 14.44
CA TYR A 60 -1.12 10.24 15.30
C TYR A 60 -0.91 9.86 16.77
N PHE A 61 -1.21 10.79 17.68
CA PHE A 61 -1.19 10.58 19.12
C PHE A 61 -2.24 11.46 19.80
N GLU A 62 -2.66 11.08 21.02
CA GLU A 62 -3.67 11.80 21.81
C GLU A 62 -3.12 12.23 23.16
N ILE A 63 -3.68 13.32 23.70
CA ILE A 63 -3.66 13.65 25.11
C ILE A 63 -5.06 13.61 25.69
N TYR A 64 -5.16 13.17 26.93
CA TYR A 64 -6.32 13.34 27.77
C TYR A 64 -6.01 14.42 28.82
N VAL A 65 -6.81 15.47 28.85
CA VAL A 65 -6.66 16.56 29.83
C VAL A 65 -7.27 16.11 31.16
N LYS A 66 -6.42 15.72 32.11
CA LYS A 66 -6.84 15.29 33.45
C LYS A 66 -7.28 16.47 34.30
N ASP A 67 -6.55 17.57 34.20
CA ASP A 67 -6.84 18.82 34.90
C ASP A 67 -6.33 19.98 34.02
N ALA A 68 -7.22 20.89 33.63
CA ALA A 68 -6.86 22.11 32.91
C ALA A 68 -6.15 23.15 33.79
N GLY A 69 -6.07 22.90 35.10
CA GLY A 69 -5.43 23.81 36.03
C GLY A 69 -6.10 25.18 36.08
N ALA A 70 -5.32 26.20 36.40
CA ALA A 70 -5.85 27.55 36.61
C ALA A 70 -6.29 28.26 35.31
N LYS A 71 -5.63 27.99 34.18
CA LYS A 71 -5.82 28.73 32.92
C LYS A 71 -6.01 27.86 31.68
N GLY A 72 -5.76 26.55 31.73
CA GLY A 72 -5.91 25.67 30.57
C GLY A 72 -4.92 25.93 29.43
N GLN A 73 -3.75 26.50 29.72
CA GLN A 73 -2.67 26.82 28.77
C GLN A 73 -1.86 25.59 28.40
N ILE A 74 -2.59 24.55 28.03
CA ILE A 74 -2.08 23.26 27.58
C ILE A 74 -1.96 23.33 26.06
N ALA A 75 -0.84 22.83 25.51
CA ALA A 75 -0.65 22.76 24.07
C ALA A 75 -0.18 21.37 23.64
N ILE A 76 -0.70 20.93 22.49
CA ILE A 76 -0.30 19.70 21.80
C ILE A 76 0.24 20.06 20.42
N GLY A 77 1.31 19.41 19.99
CA GLY A 77 1.84 19.65 18.66
C GLY A 77 3.09 18.85 18.30
N PHE A 78 3.83 19.41 17.34
CA PHE A 78 5.05 18.82 16.80
C PHE A 78 6.17 19.86 16.79
N THR A 79 7.35 19.46 17.25
CA THR A 79 8.54 20.33 17.29
C THR A 79 9.76 19.59 16.74
N ASN A 80 10.80 20.29 16.32
CA ASN A 80 12.04 19.68 15.87
C ASN A 80 12.94 19.25 17.04
N GLU A 81 13.96 18.43 16.77
CA GLU A 81 14.91 17.94 17.79
C GLU A 81 15.54 19.06 18.64
N GLY A 82 15.93 20.18 18.01
CA GLY A 82 16.57 21.31 18.68
C GLY A 82 15.61 22.34 19.28
N PHE A 83 14.35 21.97 19.56
CA PHE A 83 13.34 22.90 20.03
C PHE A 83 13.71 23.53 21.38
N LYS A 84 13.43 24.83 21.53
CA LYS A 84 13.75 25.57 22.77
C LYS A 84 12.78 25.15 23.88
N MET A 85 13.29 24.45 24.89
CA MET A 85 12.52 23.87 25.99
C MET A 85 11.95 24.86 27.02
N ARG A 86 11.48 26.05 26.60
CA ARG A 86 10.76 27.05 27.42
C ARG A 86 9.72 27.82 26.61
N ARG A 87 9.24 27.18 25.54
CA ARG A 87 8.32 27.72 24.56
C ARG A 87 7.24 26.68 24.30
N GLN A 88 6.03 27.12 24.01
CA GLN A 88 4.97 26.19 23.62
C GLN A 88 5.14 25.78 22.15
N PRO A 89 4.70 24.57 21.75
CA PRO A 89 4.67 24.16 20.36
C PRO A 89 3.98 25.21 19.49
N GLY A 90 4.62 25.57 18.37
CA GLY A 90 4.16 26.61 17.46
C GLY A 90 4.70 28.02 17.74
N TRP A 91 5.41 28.27 18.84
CA TRP A 91 5.97 29.60 19.13
C TRP A 91 7.37 29.85 18.56
N GLU A 92 8.02 28.81 18.04
CA GLU A 92 9.32 28.89 17.38
C GLU A 92 9.23 28.28 15.98
N VAL A 93 10.07 28.73 15.06
CA VAL A 93 10.18 28.15 13.70
C VAL A 93 10.35 26.63 13.76
N ASN A 94 9.86 25.93 12.73
CA ASN A 94 9.86 24.46 12.67
C ASN A 94 9.07 23.80 13.80
N SER A 95 8.01 24.45 14.25
CA SER A 95 7.04 23.86 15.18
C SER A 95 5.60 24.24 14.82
N CYS A 96 4.68 23.38 15.23
CA CYS A 96 3.24 23.55 15.05
C CYS A 96 2.55 23.14 16.35
N GLY A 97 1.57 23.90 16.83
CA GLY A 97 0.86 23.58 18.06
C GLY A 97 -0.55 24.14 18.14
N TYR A 98 -1.45 23.36 18.72
CA TYR A 98 -2.85 23.72 18.98
C TYR A 98 -3.04 23.94 20.48
N HIS A 99 -3.48 25.15 20.85
CA HIS A 99 -3.49 25.65 22.23
C HIS A 99 -4.89 25.58 22.83
N GLY A 100 -4.99 25.17 24.09
CA GLY A 100 -6.26 24.85 24.75
C GLY A 100 -7.03 26.05 25.28
N ASP A 101 -6.33 27.11 25.68
CA ASP A 101 -6.89 28.31 26.30
C ASP A 101 -7.60 29.22 25.29
N ASP A 102 -7.13 29.27 24.05
CA ASP A 102 -7.65 30.15 23.00
C ASP A 102 -8.16 29.42 21.76
N GLY A 103 -7.87 28.13 21.61
CA GLY A 103 -8.26 27.34 20.44
C GLY A 103 -7.47 27.70 19.17
N LEU A 104 -6.38 28.46 19.29
CA LEU A 104 -5.60 28.92 18.16
C LEU A 104 -4.53 27.89 17.75
N LEU A 105 -4.14 27.99 16.49
CA LEU A 105 -3.04 27.23 15.91
C LEU A 105 -1.82 28.13 15.74
N TYR A 106 -0.69 27.68 16.26
CA TYR A 106 0.58 28.39 16.20
C TYR A 106 1.57 27.65 15.30
N ARG A 107 2.27 28.37 14.42
CA ARG A 107 3.06 27.78 13.32
C ARG A 107 4.43 28.42 13.14
N GLY A 108 5.08 28.74 14.25
CA GLY A 108 6.44 29.26 14.33
C GLY A 108 6.58 30.78 14.29
N GLN A 109 5.46 31.47 14.15
CA GLN A 109 5.35 32.91 14.42
C GLN A 109 4.49 33.02 15.68
N GLY A 110 4.93 33.76 16.70
CA GLY A 110 4.26 33.82 18.02
C GLY A 110 2.83 34.41 18.02
N LYS A 111 2.21 34.56 16.85
CA LYS A 111 0.82 34.94 16.62
C LYS A 111 0.04 33.70 16.19
N GLY A 112 -1.02 33.38 16.90
CA GLY A 112 -1.91 32.26 16.57
C GLY A 112 -2.93 32.62 15.50
N ASP A 113 -3.31 31.62 14.71
CA ASP A 113 -4.39 31.68 13.72
C ASP A 113 -5.65 31.02 14.28
N ALA A 114 -6.82 31.56 13.93
CA ALA A 114 -8.11 30.95 14.28
C ALA A 114 -8.20 29.54 13.67
N PHE A 115 -8.48 28.54 14.51
CA PHE A 115 -8.39 27.15 14.07
C PHE A 115 -9.49 26.25 14.64
N GLY A 116 -9.59 26.16 15.97
CA GLY A 116 -10.48 25.19 16.62
C GLY A 116 -11.17 25.74 17.86
N PRO A 117 -12.03 24.93 18.50
CA PRO A 117 -12.57 25.26 19.81
C PRO A 117 -11.46 25.25 20.87
N THR A 118 -11.69 25.85 22.04
CA THR A 118 -10.85 25.62 23.22
C THR A 118 -11.02 24.19 23.74
N TYR A 119 -10.14 23.72 24.62
CA TYR A 119 -10.27 22.41 25.28
C TYR A 119 -9.84 22.46 26.75
N THR A 120 -10.44 21.58 27.56
CA THR A 120 -10.31 21.64 29.03
C THR A 120 -10.39 20.25 29.67
N THR A 121 -10.46 20.20 31.00
CA THR A 121 -10.58 18.97 31.79
C THR A 121 -11.63 18.02 31.23
N GLY A 122 -11.24 16.77 30.97
CA GLY A 122 -12.09 15.72 30.41
C GLY A 122 -12.05 15.60 28.89
N ASP A 123 -11.49 16.59 28.17
CA ASP A 123 -11.32 16.49 26.72
C ASP A 123 -10.15 15.57 26.34
N THR A 124 -10.34 14.82 25.25
CA THR A 124 -9.27 14.12 24.53
C THR A 124 -8.93 14.91 23.27
N VAL A 125 -7.66 15.28 23.11
CA VAL A 125 -7.18 16.08 21.97
C VAL A 125 -6.05 15.33 21.29
N GLY A 126 -6.11 15.20 19.98
CA GLY A 126 -5.08 14.50 19.21
C GLY A 126 -4.41 15.38 18.18
N GLY A 127 -3.16 15.06 17.87
CA GLY A 127 -2.36 15.69 16.83
C GLY A 127 -1.80 14.62 15.89
N GLY A 128 -1.83 14.90 14.60
CA GLY A 128 -1.28 13.97 13.60
C GLY A 128 -0.61 14.66 12.42
N ILE A 129 0.19 13.86 11.70
CA ILE A 129 0.91 14.25 10.50
C ILE A 129 0.50 13.30 9.37
N ASN A 130 -0.18 13.83 8.35
CA ASN A 130 -0.40 13.13 7.10
C ASN A 130 0.80 13.37 6.18
N TYR A 131 1.67 12.37 6.02
CA TYR A 131 2.86 12.48 5.18
C TYR A 131 2.56 12.40 3.69
N ALA A 132 1.37 11.94 3.30
CA ALA A 132 0.97 11.91 1.90
C ALA A 132 0.50 13.28 1.41
N SER A 133 -0.38 13.95 2.15
CA SER A 133 -0.82 15.30 1.84
C SER A 133 0.13 16.39 2.38
N GLN A 134 1.14 16.00 3.18
CA GLN A 134 2.05 16.91 3.88
C GLN A 134 1.27 17.90 4.76
N GLU A 135 0.39 17.39 5.61
CA GLU A 135 -0.48 18.20 6.46
C GLU A 135 -0.39 17.80 7.94
N PHE A 136 -0.52 18.77 8.83
CA PHE A 136 -0.89 18.52 10.21
C PHE A 136 -2.41 18.52 10.33
N PHE A 137 -2.95 17.69 11.19
CA PHE A 137 -4.36 17.78 11.58
C PHE A 137 -4.49 17.56 13.07
N PHE A 138 -5.57 18.10 13.62
CA PHE A 138 -5.88 17.98 15.04
C PHE A 138 -7.31 17.50 15.22
N THR A 139 -7.55 16.91 16.38
CA THR A 139 -8.83 16.28 16.72
C THR A 139 -9.21 16.63 18.14
N LYS A 140 -10.51 16.66 18.42
CA LYS A 140 -11.06 16.83 19.75
C LYS A 140 -12.20 15.83 19.94
N ASN A 141 -12.15 15.05 21.00
CA ASN A 141 -13.15 14.04 21.38
C ASN A 141 -13.56 13.13 20.21
N GLY A 142 -12.56 12.67 19.44
CA GLY A 142 -12.75 11.78 18.31
C GLY A 142 -13.25 12.43 17.01
N ALA A 143 -13.36 13.76 16.93
CA ALA A 143 -13.72 14.49 15.71
C ALA A 143 -12.55 15.34 15.19
N ILE A 144 -12.39 15.45 13.87
CA ILE A 144 -11.40 16.36 13.24
C ILE A 144 -11.80 17.81 13.56
N VAL A 145 -10.83 18.57 14.07
CA VAL A 145 -10.95 20.02 14.30
C VAL A 145 -10.59 20.78 13.02
N GLY A 146 -9.46 20.42 12.41
CA GLY A 146 -8.98 21.07 11.19
C GLY A 146 -7.65 20.49 10.72
N THR A 147 -7.26 20.91 9.52
CA THR A 147 -6.06 20.46 8.82
C THR A 147 -5.28 21.68 8.31
N VAL A 148 -3.95 21.60 8.31
CA VAL A 148 -3.08 22.66 7.80
C VAL A 148 -1.88 22.09 7.04
N SER A 149 -1.53 22.67 5.90
CA SER A 149 -0.39 22.23 5.08
C SER A 149 0.92 22.49 5.79
N LYS A 150 1.72 21.46 6.05
CA LYS A 150 3.08 21.58 6.58
C LYS A 150 3.89 22.48 5.66
N GLU A 151 4.43 23.56 6.21
CA GLU A 151 5.23 24.50 5.43
C GLU A 151 6.49 23.80 4.91
N LYS A 152 6.91 24.14 3.68
CA LYS A 152 8.09 23.55 3.02
C LYS A 152 9.38 23.71 3.84
N GLU A 153 9.39 24.66 4.77
CA GLU A 153 10.52 24.97 5.64
C GLU A 153 10.60 24.07 6.88
N MET A 154 9.49 23.42 7.30
CA MET A 154 9.49 22.44 8.40
C MET A 154 10.18 21.14 7.95
N LYS A 155 11.51 21.14 8.02
CA LYS A 155 12.39 20.04 7.64
C LYS A 155 12.87 19.25 8.86
N GLY A 156 13.16 17.98 8.65
CA GLY A 156 13.77 17.10 9.65
C GLY A 156 12.76 16.31 10.48
N LEU A 157 13.29 15.68 11.54
CA LEU A 157 12.54 14.83 12.45
C LEU A 157 11.64 15.68 13.36
N LEU A 158 10.37 15.32 13.44
CA LEU A 158 9.37 16.01 14.25
C LEU A 158 8.96 15.13 15.43
N PHE A 159 9.01 15.70 16.62
CA PHE A 159 8.69 15.03 17.87
C PHE A 159 7.30 15.44 18.33
N PRO A 160 6.43 14.48 18.69
CA PRO A 160 5.22 14.78 19.47
C PRO A 160 5.62 15.56 20.72
N THR A 161 4.97 16.68 20.96
CA THR A 161 5.37 17.62 22.02
C THR A 161 4.15 18.13 22.77
N ILE A 162 4.26 18.11 24.09
CA ILE A 162 3.24 18.61 25.01
C ILE A 162 3.84 19.77 25.80
N ALA A 163 3.04 20.83 25.98
CA ALA A 163 3.37 21.90 26.91
C ALA A 163 2.23 22.18 27.89
N VAL A 164 2.62 22.61 29.08
CA VAL A 164 1.79 23.06 30.19
C VAL A 164 2.40 24.36 30.73
N HIS A 165 1.58 25.32 31.14
CA HIS A 165 2.03 26.66 31.49
C HIS A 165 1.28 27.28 32.68
N SER A 166 0.24 26.63 33.22
CA SER A 166 -0.45 27.14 34.41
C SER A 166 -0.58 26.10 35.54
N GLN A 167 -0.76 26.62 36.75
CA GLN A 167 -0.77 25.82 37.97
C GLN A 167 -1.79 24.67 37.90
N ASN A 168 -1.35 23.48 38.31
CA ASN A 168 -2.11 22.23 38.37
C ASN A 168 -2.49 21.60 37.02
N GLU A 169 -2.08 22.17 35.89
CA GLU A 169 -2.30 21.51 34.60
C GLU A 169 -1.70 20.10 34.59
N GLU A 170 -2.52 19.13 34.22
CA GLU A 170 -2.16 17.73 34.18
C GLU A 170 -2.76 17.05 32.96
N VAL A 171 -1.92 16.34 32.20
CA VAL A 171 -2.34 15.59 31.02
C VAL A 171 -1.75 14.18 31.01
N HIS A 172 -2.41 13.28 30.29
CA HIS A 172 -1.92 11.93 30.03
C HIS A 172 -1.87 11.67 28.53
N VAL A 173 -0.74 11.19 28.05
CA VAL A 173 -0.46 10.97 26.62
C VAL A 173 -0.73 9.51 26.25
N ASN A 174 -1.32 9.31 25.08
CA ASN A 174 -1.49 8.02 24.42
C ASN A 174 -0.77 8.07 23.06
N PHE A 175 0.31 7.31 22.92
CA PHE A 175 1.05 7.12 21.66
C PHE A 175 0.52 5.92 20.83
N GLY A 176 -0.58 5.31 21.26
CA GLY A 176 -1.20 4.14 20.62
C GLY A 176 -1.18 2.88 21.48
N GLN A 177 -0.73 2.97 22.73
CA GLN A 177 -0.81 1.86 23.71
C GLN A 177 -2.27 1.55 24.10
N LYS A 178 -3.17 2.53 23.93
CA LYS A 178 -4.62 2.37 24.10
C LYS A 178 -5.34 2.75 22.81
N LYS A 179 -6.54 2.21 22.62
CA LYS A 179 -7.43 2.62 21.52
C LYS A 179 -7.65 4.14 21.57
N PHE A 180 -7.45 4.80 20.44
CA PHE A 180 -7.70 6.23 20.30
C PHE A 180 -9.20 6.55 20.35
N ALA A 181 -9.54 7.75 20.82
CA ALA A 181 -10.89 8.29 20.72
C ALA A 181 -11.23 8.62 19.26
N PHE A 182 -10.26 9.11 18.49
CA PHE A 182 -10.38 9.26 17.04
C PHE A 182 -10.26 7.91 16.34
N ASP A 183 -11.23 7.60 15.46
CA ASP A 183 -11.11 6.44 14.58
C ASP A 183 -10.14 6.76 13.45
N VAL A 184 -8.85 6.60 13.76
CA VAL A 184 -7.77 6.80 12.80
C VAL A 184 -8.03 5.94 11.57
N LYS A 185 -8.43 4.66 11.74
CA LYS A 185 -8.77 3.68 10.68
C LYS A 185 -9.84 4.22 9.72
N ALA A 186 -10.96 4.72 10.24
CA ALA A 186 -11.98 5.36 9.41
C ALA A 186 -11.50 6.65 8.70
N SER A 187 -10.55 7.39 9.28
CA SER A 187 -9.93 8.53 8.60
C SER A 187 -8.96 8.12 7.49
N TYR A 188 -8.28 6.96 7.57
CA TYR A 188 -7.55 6.38 6.43
C TYR A 188 -8.49 6.03 5.28
N ILE A 189 -9.75 5.74 5.61
CA ILE A 189 -10.79 5.34 4.66
C ILE A 189 -11.35 6.56 3.90
N SER A 190 -10.92 7.80 4.20
CA SER A 190 -10.87 8.86 3.16
C SER A 190 -9.71 8.62 2.18
N PHE A 191 -9.67 7.40 1.65
CA PHE A 191 -8.72 6.90 0.65
C PHE A 191 -8.83 7.73 -0.65
N SER A 192 -9.95 8.44 -0.84
CA SER A 192 -10.18 9.37 -1.94
C SER A 192 -9.20 10.56 -1.92
N ALA A 193 -8.85 11.14 -0.75
CA ALA A 193 -7.93 12.26 -0.67
C ALA A 193 -6.47 11.84 -0.94
N TYR A 194 -6.08 10.67 -0.43
CA TYR A 194 -4.76 10.05 -0.70
C TYR A 194 -4.57 9.74 -2.19
N LEU A 195 -5.59 9.13 -2.81
CA LEU A 195 -5.60 8.82 -4.24
C LEU A 195 -5.69 10.08 -5.09
N TYR A 196 -6.48 11.08 -4.71
CA TYR A 196 -6.55 12.37 -5.42
C TYR A 196 -5.18 13.06 -5.44
N GLY A 197 -4.41 12.94 -4.37
CA GLY A 197 -3.01 13.40 -4.33
C GLY A 197 -2.09 12.63 -5.28
N ILE A 198 -2.17 11.30 -5.35
CA ILE A 198 -1.41 10.49 -6.33
C ILE A 198 -1.82 10.86 -7.76
N LEU A 199 -3.13 10.89 -8.02
CA LEU A 199 -3.72 11.18 -9.33
C LEU A 199 -3.34 12.59 -9.81
N SER A 200 -3.46 13.61 -8.96
CA SER A 200 -3.08 14.99 -9.28
C SER A 200 -1.58 15.12 -9.56
N PHE A 201 -0.73 14.44 -8.79
CA PHE A 201 0.72 14.44 -9.01
C PHE A 201 1.11 13.72 -10.30
N SER A 202 0.55 12.53 -10.57
CA SER A 202 0.75 11.81 -11.83
C SER A 202 0.31 12.63 -13.04
N ILE A 203 -0.81 13.36 -12.96
CA ILE A 203 -1.26 14.29 -14.02
C ILE A 203 -0.26 15.44 -14.21
N SER A 204 0.33 15.98 -13.14
CA SER A 204 1.28 17.10 -13.22
C SER A 204 2.61 16.74 -13.89
N LEU A 205 2.96 15.45 -13.93
CA LEU A 205 4.18 14.94 -14.54
C LEU A 205 4.02 14.60 -16.03
N LEU A 206 2.80 14.63 -16.58
CA LEU A 206 2.55 14.29 -17.99
C LEU A 206 2.65 15.52 -18.90
N PRO A 207 3.34 15.44 -20.06
CA PRO A 207 3.30 16.50 -21.06
C PRO A 207 1.89 16.67 -21.62
N GLN A 208 1.47 17.91 -21.87
CA GLN A 208 0.10 18.27 -22.32
C GLN A 208 -0.37 17.59 -23.61
N SER A 209 0.51 16.90 -24.34
CA SER A 209 0.20 16.18 -25.58
C SER A 209 -0.26 14.72 -25.40
N VAL A 210 -0.30 14.16 -24.18
CA VAL A 210 -0.59 12.72 -23.92
C VAL A 210 -1.83 12.52 -23.02
N ILE A 211 -2.82 13.40 -23.10
CA ILE A 211 -3.95 13.43 -22.15
C ILE A 211 -5.05 12.40 -22.45
N LEU A 212 -5.11 11.77 -23.64
CA LEU A 212 -6.28 10.93 -24.01
C LEU A 212 -6.13 9.41 -23.78
N SER A 213 -4.93 8.82 -23.81
CA SER A 213 -4.78 7.35 -23.69
C SER A 213 -4.63 6.84 -22.24
N ASP A 214 -4.23 7.70 -21.30
CA ASP A 214 -3.97 7.32 -19.89
C ASP A 214 -5.14 7.57 -18.93
N PHE A 215 -6.26 8.10 -19.44
CA PHE A 215 -7.53 8.19 -18.69
C PHE A 215 -8.04 6.81 -18.24
N LEU A 216 -7.68 5.74 -18.97
CA LEU A 216 -8.02 4.36 -18.62
C LEU A 216 -7.24 3.84 -17.40
N ASN A 217 -5.97 4.24 -17.24
CA ASN A 217 -5.16 3.88 -16.06
C ASN A 217 -5.63 4.64 -14.81
N LEU A 218 -5.99 5.92 -14.99
CA LEU A 218 -6.62 6.76 -13.96
C LEU A 218 -7.98 6.21 -13.52
N ALA A 219 -8.81 5.79 -14.48
CA ALA A 219 -10.09 5.17 -14.21
C ALA A 219 -9.89 3.81 -13.52
N LEU A 220 -8.99 2.94 -14.00
CA LEU A 220 -8.75 1.62 -13.43
C LEU A 220 -8.28 1.68 -11.98
N LEU A 221 -7.39 2.62 -11.64
CA LEU A 221 -6.87 2.76 -10.29
C LEU A 221 -7.94 3.31 -9.33
N TYR A 222 -8.65 4.37 -9.74
CA TYR A 222 -9.84 4.87 -9.02
C TYR A 222 -10.87 3.75 -8.82
N ILE A 223 -11.00 2.89 -9.83
CA ILE A 223 -11.95 1.79 -9.84
C ILE A 223 -11.58 0.69 -8.86
N ILE A 224 -10.35 0.19 -8.88
CA ILE A 224 -9.95 -0.92 -8.00
C ILE A 224 -10.10 -0.54 -6.53
N PHE A 225 -9.89 0.73 -6.19
CA PHE A 225 -9.92 1.20 -4.81
C PHE A 225 -11.30 1.62 -4.30
N ASP A 226 -12.18 2.14 -5.16
CA ASP A 226 -13.59 2.38 -4.80
C ASP A 226 -14.33 1.05 -4.50
N ALA A 227 -13.95 -0.06 -5.14
CA ALA A 227 -14.53 -1.38 -4.84
C ALA A 227 -14.13 -1.90 -3.45
N ILE A 228 -12.89 -1.67 -3.04
CA ILE A 228 -12.41 -2.07 -1.71
C ILE A 228 -13.15 -1.26 -0.63
N TYR A 229 -13.41 0.03 -0.91
CA TYR A 229 -14.20 0.89 -0.04
C TYR A 229 -15.67 0.43 0.08
N GLN A 230 -16.30 0.06 -1.04
CA GLN A 230 -17.70 -0.39 -1.05
C GLN A 230 -17.89 -1.77 -0.40
N GLU A 231 -16.95 -2.70 -0.55
CA GLU A 231 -16.98 -4.01 0.12
C GLU A 231 -16.89 -3.86 1.65
N TYR A 232 -16.02 -2.95 2.12
CA TYR A 232 -15.90 -2.62 3.54
C TYR A 232 -17.19 -1.99 4.10
N GLU A 233 -17.75 -1.00 3.42
CA GLU A 233 -19.04 -0.38 3.77
C GLU A 233 -20.19 -1.40 3.78
N ALA A 234 -20.19 -2.36 2.86
CA ALA A 234 -21.17 -3.45 2.84
C ALA A 234 -21.03 -4.39 4.05
N GLN A 235 -19.81 -4.74 4.44
CA GLN A 235 -19.55 -5.52 5.66
C GLN A 235 -19.96 -4.77 6.93
N GLU A 236 -19.75 -3.46 6.98
CA GLU A 236 -20.10 -2.66 8.15
C GLU A 236 -21.61 -2.39 8.25
N ARG A 237 -22.30 -2.22 7.12
CA ARG A 237 -23.77 -2.26 7.06
C ARG A 237 -24.32 -3.61 7.51
N LEU A 238 -23.68 -4.73 7.12
CA LEU A 238 -24.09 -6.07 7.56
C LEU A 238 -23.91 -6.25 9.06
N LYS A 239 -22.81 -5.76 9.65
CA LYS A 239 -22.59 -5.75 11.10
C LYS A 239 -23.60 -4.87 11.84
N GLN A 240 -23.92 -3.70 11.30
CA GLN A 240 -24.95 -2.81 11.85
C GLN A 240 -26.34 -3.44 11.76
N GLN A 241 -26.67 -4.10 10.65
CA GLN A 241 -27.96 -4.77 10.44
C GLN A 241 -28.11 -6.00 11.34
N MET A 242 -27.06 -6.80 11.54
CA MET A 242 -27.01 -7.88 12.53
C MET A 242 -27.09 -7.37 13.99
N THR A 243 -26.68 -6.14 14.25
CA THR A 243 -26.78 -5.49 15.57
C THR A 243 -28.20 -4.94 15.79
N ILE A 244 -28.83 -4.41 14.74
CA ILE A 244 -30.23 -3.94 14.74
C ILE A 244 -31.21 -5.12 14.89
N GLU A 245 -30.97 -6.26 14.24
CA GLU A 245 -31.80 -7.47 14.40
C GLU A 245 -31.70 -8.11 15.80
N LYS A 246 -30.63 -7.82 16.55
CA LYS A 246 -30.48 -8.22 17.96
C LYS A 246 -31.20 -7.29 18.93
N ILE A 247 -31.69 -6.13 18.48
CA ILE A 247 -32.53 -5.24 19.27
C ILE A 247 -33.98 -5.72 19.09
N SER A 248 -34.48 -6.50 20.04
CA SER A 248 -35.92 -6.75 20.14
C SER A 248 -36.63 -5.43 20.43
N LEU A 249 -37.31 -4.88 19.42
CA LEU A 249 -38.17 -3.72 19.58
C LEU A 249 -39.44 -4.11 20.34
N PRO A 250 -39.87 -3.34 21.37
CA PRO A 250 -41.19 -3.49 21.94
C PRO A 250 -42.27 -3.09 20.93
N PRO A 251 -43.45 -3.71 20.93
CA PRO A 251 -44.48 -3.43 19.94
C PRO A 251 -45.12 -2.07 20.21
N ASN A 252 -45.38 -1.36 19.11
CA ASN A 252 -46.17 -0.13 18.97
C ASN A 252 -45.44 1.21 19.20
N ILE A 253 -44.93 1.80 18.11
CA ILE A 253 -45.19 3.22 17.82
C ILE A 253 -45.36 3.39 16.29
N SER A 254 -46.57 3.81 15.89
CA SER A 254 -46.89 4.26 14.53
C SER A 254 -46.47 5.73 14.39
N TYR A 255 -45.70 6.06 13.35
CA TYR A 255 -45.50 7.44 12.90
C TYR A 255 -45.91 7.57 11.43
N GLY A 256 -46.76 8.57 11.16
CA GLY A 256 -47.35 8.89 9.86
C GLY A 256 -46.38 9.49 8.84
N PRO A 257 -46.84 9.73 7.60
CA PRO A 257 -45.98 10.05 6.47
C PRO A 257 -45.54 11.53 6.52
N GLY A 258 -44.29 11.75 6.93
CA GLY A 258 -43.61 13.03 6.79
C GLY A 258 -42.98 13.16 5.40
N ASN A 259 -43.50 14.07 4.58
CA ASN A 259 -42.89 14.52 3.34
C ASN A 259 -41.56 15.24 3.64
N GLY A 260 -40.44 14.62 3.27
CA GLY A 260 -39.11 15.20 3.27
C GLY A 260 -38.31 14.67 2.07
N ASP A 261 -37.57 15.55 1.40
CA ASP A 261 -36.80 15.36 0.17
C ASP A 261 -36.02 14.04 0.08
N ASN A 262 -36.67 12.99 -0.42
CA ASN A 262 -36.07 11.66 -0.62
C ASN A 262 -35.48 11.49 -2.04
N THR A 263 -35.48 12.54 -2.87
CA THR A 263 -35.06 12.50 -4.28
C THR A 263 -33.55 12.68 -4.47
N ASN A 264 -32.89 13.50 -3.65
CA ASN A 264 -31.47 13.81 -3.80
C ASN A 264 -30.55 12.72 -3.22
N CYS A 265 -30.93 12.12 -2.08
CA CYS A 265 -30.23 10.94 -1.52
C CYS A 265 -30.33 9.72 -2.45
N ASN A 266 -31.48 9.51 -3.09
CA ASN A 266 -31.68 8.43 -4.07
C ASN A 266 -30.84 8.62 -5.35
N ALA A 267 -30.59 9.85 -5.79
CA ALA A 267 -29.77 10.13 -6.97
C ALA A 267 -28.26 9.91 -6.70
N LEU A 268 -27.78 10.37 -5.54
CA LEU A 268 -26.40 10.13 -5.10
C LEU A 268 -26.13 8.65 -4.85
N CYS A 269 -27.08 7.94 -4.22
CA CYS A 269 -26.97 6.49 -4.00
C CYS A 269 -26.99 5.71 -5.31
N LYS A 270 -27.82 6.07 -6.29
CA LYS A 270 -27.82 5.45 -7.63
C LYS A 270 -26.53 5.71 -8.40
N LYS A 271 -25.97 6.93 -8.30
CA LYS A 271 -24.69 7.27 -8.95
C LYS A 271 -23.52 6.52 -8.30
N ALA A 272 -23.53 6.38 -6.97
CA ALA A 272 -22.56 5.55 -6.25
C ALA A 272 -22.69 4.07 -6.63
N LEU A 273 -23.91 3.54 -6.73
CA LEU A 273 -24.16 2.15 -7.14
C LEU A 273 -23.69 1.89 -8.58
N GLN A 274 -24.01 2.77 -9.53
CA GLN A 274 -23.54 2.69 -10.91
C GLN A 274 -22.01 2.77 -11.02
N ASN A 275 -21.38 3.61 -10.21
CA ASN A 275 -19.93 3.67 -10.12
C ASN A 275 -19.37 2.35 -9.57
N SER A 276 -19.94 1.79 -8.50
CA SER A 276 -19.50 0.50 -7.92
C SER A 276 -19.66 -0.70 -8.87
N GLU A 277 -20.71 -0.72 -9.70
CA GLU A 277 -20.91 -1.77 -10.71
C GLU A 277 -19.89 -1.65 -11.85
N LYS A 278 -19.65 -0.41 -12.33
CA LYS A 278 -18.62 -0.12 -13.32
C LYS A 278 -17.24 -0.50 -12.77
N VAL A 279 -17.02 -0.24 -11.49
CA VAL A 279 -15.79 -0.55 -10.78
C VAL A 279 -15.52 -2.06 -10.75
N LEU A 280 -16.48 -2.83 -10.23
CA LEU A 280 -16.41 -4.28 -10.14
C LEU A 280 -16.20 -4.91 -11.52
N LYS A 281 -16.78 -4.32 -12.57
CA LYS A 281 -16.58 -4.75 -13.95
C LYS A 281 -15.11 -4.65 -14.38
N HIS A 282 -14.40 -3.55 -14.12
CA HIS A 282 -13.00 -3.44 -14.54
C HIS A 282 -12.06 -4.26 -13.67
N GLN A 283 -12.34 -4.43 -12.37
CA GLN A 283 -11.59 -5.36 -11.52
C GLN A 283 -11.69 -6.78 -12.07
N LYS A 284 -12.91 -7.24 -12.38
CA LYS A 284 -13.13 -8.54 -13.01
C LYS A 284 -12.41 -8.63 -14.36
N GLN A 285 -12.38 -7.56 -15.14
CA GLN A 285 -11.67 -7.51 -16.42
C GLN A 285 -10.15 -7.64 -16.26
N LEU A 286 -9.56 -7.01 -15.24
CA LEU A 286 -8.12 -7.11 -14.94
C LEU A 286 -7.74 -8.52 -14.53
N VAL A 287 -8.51 -9.14 -13.64
CA VAL A 287 -8.30 -10.53 -13.21
C VAL A 287 -8.46 -11.46 -14.42
N ARG A 288 -9.53 -11.31 -15.19
CA ARG A 288 -9.76 -12.06 -16.43
C ARG A 288 -8.59 -11.93 -17.40
N SER A 289 -8.07 -10.71 -17.59
CA SER A 289 -6.94 -10.45 -18.48
C SER A 289 -5.64 -11.08 -17.98
N TYR A 290 -5.40 -11.09 -16.67
CA TYR A 290 -4.26 -11.79 -16.06
C TYR A 290 -4.34 -13.30 -16.32
N LEU A 291 -5.51 -13.91 -16.08
CA LEU A 291 -5.72 -15.33 -16.32
C LEU A 291 -5.52 -15.70 -17.80
N LEU A 292 -6.03 -14.87 -18.71
CA LEU A 292 -5.81 -15.01 -20.16
C LEU A 292 -4.33 -14.88 -20.54
N HIS A 293 -3.65 -13.86 -20.01
CA HIS A 293 -2.24 -13.58 -20.30
C HIS A 293 -1.36 -14.76 -19.94
N TYR A 294 -1.52 -15.33 -18.73
CA TYR A 294 -0.70 -16.44 -18.28
C TYR A 294 -1.19 -17.82 -18.71
N GLY A 295 -2.36 -17.94 -19.33
CA GLY A 295 -2.84 -19.22 -19.84
C GLY A 295 -3.54 -20.10 -18.80
N TYR A 296 -4.11 -19.49 -17.77
CA TYR A 296 -4.90 -20.15 -16.73
C TYR A 296 -6.34 -20.43 -17.20
N GLU A 297 -6.50 -21.17 -18.30
CA GLU A 297 -7.80 -21.38 -18.95
C GLU A 297 -8.87 -22.02 -18.03
N ASP A 298 -8.51 -23.04 -17.24
CA ASP A 298 -9.47 -23.70 -16.34
C ASP A 298 -9.98 -22.75 -15.25
N THR A 299 -9.06 -21.98 -14.66
CA THR A 299 -9.37 -20.95 -13.67
C THR A 299 -10.20 -19.83 -14.30
N LEU A 300 -9.86 -19.42 -15.52
CA LEU A 300 -10.62 -18.43 -16.29
C LEU A 300 -12.05 -18.90 -16.54
N ASN A 301 -12.24 -20.15 -16.96
CA ASN A 301 -13.57 -20.71 -17.20
C ASN A 301 -14.41 -20.75 -15.91
N SER A 302 -13.78 -21.14 -14.80
CA SER A 302 -14.41 -21.14 -13.48
C SER A 302 -14.76 -19.73 -13.01
N PHE A 303 -13.84 -18.78 -13.20
CA PHE A 303 -14.02 -17.36 -12.90
C PHE A 303 -15.15 -16.74 -13.72
N ASP A 304 -15.22 -17.07 -15.01
CA ASP A 304 -16.27 -16.65 -15.92
C ASP A 304 -17.62 -17.22 -15.53
N LEU A 305 -17.68 -18.51 -15.18
CA LEU A 305 -18.90 -19.16 -14.71
C LEU A 305 -19.42 -18.51 -13.42
N ALA A 306 -18.55 -18.26 -12.46
CA ALA A 306 -18.89 -17.55 -11.23
C ALA A 306 -19.34 -16.10 -11.50
N SER A 307 -18.71 -15.44 -12.49
CA SER A 307 -19.04 -14.06 -12.87
C SER A 307 -20.33 -13.92 -13.69
N LYS A 308 -20.74 -14.97 -14.41
CA LYS A 308 -21.98 -15.03 -15.22
C LYS A 308 -23.26 -15.03 -14.37
N SER A 309 -23.19 -15.30 -13.06
CA SER A 309 -24.35 -15.19 -12.16
C SER A 309 -24.75 -13.73 -11.85
N THR A 310 -24.01 -12.73 -12.34
CA THR A 310 -24.29 -11.30 -12.06
C THR A 310 -24.20 -10.36 -13.26
N ILE A 311 -23.80 -10.81 -14.46
CA ILE A 311 -23.58 -9.91 -15.61
C ILE A 311 -23.93 -10.62 -16.95
N PRO A 312 -24.61 -9.95 -17.92
CA PRO A 312 -24.79 -10.47 -19.28
C PRO A 312 -23.45 -10.71 -19.99
N PRO A 313 -23.41 -11.44 -21.13
CA PRO A 313 -22.19 -11.58 -21.91
C PRO A 313 -21.69 -10.19 -22.28
N ILE A 314 -20.56 -9.77 -21.73
CA ILE A 314 -19.99 -8.46 -22.00
C ILE A 314 -19.44 -8.52 -23.42
N CYS A 315 -20.18 -7.94 -24.37
CA CYS A 315 -19.61 -7.53 -25.64
C CYS A 315 -18.48 -6.55 -25.31
N ILE A 316 -17.27 -6.82 -25.81
CA ILE A 316 -16.23 -5.81 -25.96
C ILE A 316 -16.82 -4.77 -26.91
N ALA A 317 -17.53 -3.77 -26.37
CA ALA A 317 -17.87 -2.60 -27.14
C ALA A 317 -16.56 -1.94 -27.54
N GLN A 318 -16.38 -1.86 -28.85
CA GLN A 318 -15.30 -1.22 -29.60
C GLN A 318 -14.95 0.18 -29.06
N GLU A 319 -14.13 0.26 -28.03
CA GLU A 319 -13.45 1.53 -27.69
C GLU A 319 -11.94 1.44 -27.95
N ASN A 320 -11.34 0.24 -27.98
CA ASN A 320 -9.88 0.07 -28.15
C ASN A 320 -9.44 -0.75 -29.38
N GLY A 321 -10.35 -1.17 -30.26
CA GLY A 321 -9.99 -1.84 -31.52
C GLY A 321 -9.26 -3.20 -31.38
N PHE A 322 -9.27 -3.82 -30.20
CA PHE A 322 -8.76 -5.19 -29.99
C PHE A 322 -9.89 -6.19 -30.20
N ASP A 323 -9.71 -7.09 -31.17
CA ASP A 323 -10.63 -8.18 -31.49
C ASP A 323 -10.61 -9.25 -30.38
N GLU A 324 -11.76 -9.79 -30.01
CA GLU A 324 -11.89 -10.78 -28.91
C GLU A 324 -11.06 -12.05 -29.21
N GLN A 325 -10.89 -12.36 -30.50
CA GLN A 325 -10.02 -13.43 -31.02
C GLN A 325 -8.53 -13.22 -30.70
N ASP A 326 -8.08 -11.98 -30.51
CA ASP A 326 -6.66 -11.65 -30.29
C ASP A 326 -6.23 -11.85 -28.84
N VAL A 327 -7.18 -11.73 -27.91
CA VAL A 327 -6.95 -11.87 -26.46
C VAL A 327 -6.84 -13.35 -26.05
N VAL A 328 -7.50 -14.24 -26.79
CA VAL A 328 -7.52 -15.70 -26.53
C VAL A 328 -6.40 -16.41 -27.32
N TYR A 329 -5.45 -15.67 -27.90
CA TYR A 329 -4.42 -16.22 -28.77
C TYR A 329 -3.77 -17.47 -28.18
N ALA A 330 -3.97 -18.58 -28.90
CA ALA A 330 -3.43 -19.90 -28.59
C ALA A 330 -3.63 -20.37 -27.13
N LEU A 331 -4.70 -19.96 -26.46
CA LEU A 331 -4.90 -20.18 -25.03
C LEU A 331 -4.77 -21.65 -24.61
N ASN A 332 -5.43 -22.56 -25.33
CA ASN A 332 -5.37 -24.00 -25.05
C ASN A 332 -3.96 -24.59 -25.24
N GLN A 333 -3.23 -24.15 -26.27
CA GLN A 333 -1.85 -24.58 -26.51
C GLN A 333 -0.93 -24.08 -25.38
N ARG A 334 -1.04 -22.80 -25.01
CA ARG A 334 -0.29 -22.18 -23.90
C ARG A 334 -0.57 -22.84 -22.56
N LYS A 335 -1.84 -23.15 -22.25
CA LYS A 335 -2.23 -23.92 -21.07
C LYS A 335 -1.54 -25.29 -21.05
N THR A 336 -1.61 -26.03 -22.15
CA THR A 336 -1.02 -27.38 -22.23
C THR A 336 0.48 -27.34 -21.96
N ILE A 337 1.21 -26.41 -22.60
CA ILE A 337 2.66 -26.25 -22.40
C ILE A 337 2.97 -25.84 -20.96
N ARG A 338 2.20 -24.89 -20.38
CA ARG A 338 2.35 -24.50 -18.97
C ARG A 338 2.17 -25.70 -18.04
N GLN A 339 1.14 -26.52 -18.25
CA GLN A 339 0.88 -27.69 -17.41
C GLN A 339 2.05 -28.69 -17.47
N LEU A 340 2.57 -28.96 -18.66
CA LEU A 340 3.75 -29.83 -18.82
C LEU A 340 4.97 -29.28 -18.06
N ILE A 341 5.24 -27.98 -18.14
CA ILE A 341 6.36 -27.34 -17.41
C ILE A 341 6.13 -27.40 -15.90
N ARG A 342 4.93 -27.05 -15.41
CA ARG A 342 4.58 -27.08 -13.96
C ARG A 342 4.65 -28.48 -13.37
N ASN A 343 4.32 -29.50 -14.16
CA ASN A 343 4.42 -30.91 -13.77
C ASN A 343 5.86 -31.46 -13.84
N GLY A 344 6.82 -30.72 -14.41
CA GLY A 344 8.19 -31.19 -14.64
C GLY A 344 8.35 -32.09 -15.87
N GLU A 345 7.34 -32.18 -16.74
CA GLU A 345 7.33 -32.97 -17.98
C GLU A 345 8.02 -32.20 -19.13
N ILE A 346 9.28 -31.81 -18.91
CA ILE A 346 9.98 -30.84 -19.77
C ILE A 346 10.21 -31.35 -21.20
N ASP A 347 10.52 -32.64 -21.38
CA ASP A 347 10.72 -33.20 -22.73
C ASP A 347 9.44 -33.17 -23.56
N ALA A 348 8.29 -33.42 -22.92
CA ALA A 348 6.99 -33.31 -23.57
C ALA A 348 6.69 -31.84 -23.94
N ALA A 349 7.05 -30.89 -23.08
CA ALA A 349 6.92 -29.46 -23.37
C ALA A 349 7.77 -29.04 -24.58
N ILE A 350 9.04 -29.46 -24.64
CA ILE A 350 9.95 -29.18 -25.77
C ILE A 350 9.38 -29.74 -27.08
N ASN A 351 8.89 -30.99 -27.07
CA ASN A 351 8.31 -31.61 -28.26
C ASN A 351 7.07 -30.84 -28.74
N LYS A 352 6.17 -30.47 -27.83
CA LYS A 352 4.99 -29.64 -28.18
C LYS A 352 5.37 -28.27 -28.73
N LEU A 353 6.42 -27.65 -28.19
CA LEU A 353 6.93 -26.39 -28.70
C LEU A 353 7.53 -26.52 -30.10
N ARG A 354 8.27 -27.59 -30.38
CA ARG A 354 8.79 -27.87 -31.71
C ARG A 354 7.67 -28.10 -32.74
N ASP A 355 6.61 -28.76 -32.32
CA ASP A 355 5.45 -29.04 -33.18
C ASP A 355 4.62 -27.78 -33.46
N TRP A 356 4.36 -26.95 -32.45
CA TRP A 356 3.41 -25.83 -32.56
C TRP A 356 4.06 -24.47 -32.84
N TYR A 357 5.29 -24.26 -32.37
CA TYR A 357 6.01 -22.99 -32.46
C TYR A 357 7.47 -23.23 -32.86
N PRO A 358 7.74 -23.86 -34.03
CA PRO A 358 9.11 -24.16 -34.45
C PRO A 358 10.00 -22.91 -34.44
N GLN A 359 9.43 -21.73 -34.72
CA GLN A 359 10.11 -20.44 -34.70
C GLN A 359 10.74 -20.04 -33.36
N ILE A 360 10.17 -20.47 -32.22
CA ILE A 360 10.72 -20.11 -30.91
C ILE A 360 11.84 -21.05 -30.47
N VAL A 361 11.95 -22.23 -31.09
CA VAL A 361 12.97 -23.25 -30.81
C VAL A 361 14.00 -23.38 -31.95
N GLN A 362 14.02 -22.44 -32.90
CA GLN A 362 14.97 -22.47 -34.02
C GLN A 362 16.42 -22.52 -33.52
N ASP A 363 17.24 -23.32 -34.23
CA ASP A 363 18.68 -23.51 -34.01
C ASP A 363 19.11 -24.23 -32.70
N ASP A 364 18.17 -24.79 -31.92
CA ASP A 364 18.44 -25.42 -30.60
C ASP A 364 19.19 -24.53 -29.57
N LYS A 365 19.51 -23.28 -29.95
CA LYS A 365 20.21 -22.25 -29.17
C LYS A 365 19.31 -21.07 -28.80
N SER A 366 18.01 -21.20 -29.02
CA SER A 366 17.03 -20.20 -28.60
C SER A 366 16.99 -20.06 -27.08
N ALA A 367 16.56 -18.88 -26.59
CA ALA A 367 16.30 -18.67 -25.17
C ALA A 367 15.24 -19.63 -24.61
N ALA A 368 14.27 -20.05 -25.42
CA ALA A 368 13.27 -21.06 -25.04
C ALA A 368 13.93 -22.41 -24.75
N CYS A 369 14.77 -22.89 -25.67
CA CYS A 369 15.50 -24.14 -25.52
C CYS A 369 16.42 -24.07 -24.30
N PHE A 370 17.16 -22.96 -24.14
CA PHE A 370 18.02 -22.74 -22.98
C PHE A 370 17.27 -22.94 -21.65
N LEU A 371 16.18 -22.21 -21.42
CA LEU A 371 15.42 -22.26 -20.18
C LEU A 371 14.84 -23.66 -19.92
N LEU A 372 14.35 -24.33 -20.97
CA LEU A 372 13.80 -25.67 -20.84
C LEU A 372 14.90 -26.70 -20.54
N HIS A 373 16.07 -26.60 -21.16
CA HIS A 373 17.20 -27.49 -20.84
C HIS A 373 17.73 -27.25 -19.43
N CYS A 374 17.78 -26.00 -18.96
CA CYS A 374 18.06 -25.69 -17.56
C CYS A 374 17.02 -26.32 -16.62
N GLN A 375 15.74 -26.15 -16.91
CA GLN A 375 14.67 -26.75 -16.10
C GLN A 375 14.77 -28.28 -16.10
N LYS A 376 15.00 -28.92 -17.25
CA LYS A 376 15.18 -30.37 -17.35
C LYS A 376 16.34 -30.86 -16.50
N PHE A 377 17.47 -30.15 -16.53
CA PHE A 377 18.62 -30.44 -15.69
C PHE A 377 18.28 -30.35 -14.19
N ILE A 378 17.56 -29.30 -13.79
CA ILE A 378 17.06 -29.12 -12.42
C ILE A 378 16.13 -30.27 -12.03
N GLU A 379 15.22 -30.70 -12.91
CA GLU A 379 14.32 -31.83 -12.64
C GLU A 379 15.06 -33.17 -12.46
N LEU A 380 16.13 -33.40 -13.23
CA LEU A 380 16.96 -34.59 -13.07
C LEU A 380 17.69 -34.61 -11.71
N ILE A 381 18.17 -33.45 -11.26
CA ILE A 381 18.76 -33.32 -9.92
C ILE A 381 17.69 -33.50 -8.83
N ARG A 382 16.49 -32.94 -9.03
CA ARG A 382 15.37 -33.03 -8.09
C ARG A 382 15.01 -34.49 -7.75
N VAL A 383 15.07 -35.39 -8.74
CA VAL A 383 14.79 -36.82 -8.56
C VAL A 383 16.03 -37.67 -8.23
N GLY A 384 17.20 -37.06 -8.08
CA GLY A 384 18.46 -37.75 -7.77
C GLY A 384 19.11 -38.50 -8.95
N ALA A 385 18.66 -38.26 -10.19
CA ALA A 385 19.20 -38.87 -11.40
C ALA A 385 20.48 -38.15 -11.87
N LEU A 386 21.52 -38.15 -11.02
CA LEU A 386 22.73 -37.34 -11.20
C LEU A 386 23.52 -37.70 -12.48
N GLU A 387 23.61 -38.98 -12.83
CA GLU A 387 24.31 -39.42 -14.05
C GLU A 387 23.64 -38.86 -15.32
N GLU A 388 22.31 -38.95 -15.38
CA GLU A 388 21.52 -38.40 -16.48
C GLU A 388 21.57 -36.87 -16.49
N ALA A 389 21.57 -36.22 -15.32
CA ALA A 389 21.75 -34.77 -15.23
C ALA A 389 23.09 -34.33 -15.84
N VAL A 390 24.20 -34.96 -15.45
CA VAL A 390 25.53 -34.64 -15.99
C VAL A 390 25.61 -34.90 -17.49
N LYS A 391 25.05 -36.02 -17.96
CA LYS A 391 24.98 -36.34 -19.39
C LYS A 391 24.17 -35.29 -20.16
N HIS A 392 23.01 -34.90 -19.65
CA HIS A 392 22.16 -33.86 -20.24
C HIS A 392 22.89 -32.51 -20.28
N GLY A 393 23.52 -32.10 -19.18
CA GLY A 393 24.28 -30.85 -19.11
C GLY A 393 25.42 -30.78 -20.13
N ARG A 394 26.14 -31.89 -20.35
CA ARG A 394 27.22 -31.97 -21.35
C ARG A 394 26.75 -31.91 -22.81
N ILE A 395 25.52 -32.35 -23.09
CA ILE A 395 24.98 -32.39 -24.46
C ILE A 395 24.22 -31.11 -24.78
N GLU A 396 23.32 -30.70 -23.89
CA GLU A 396 22.37 -29.62 -24.13
C GLU A 396 22.83 -28.29 -23.56
N LEU A 397 23.24 -28.23 -22.28
CA LEU A 397 23.68 -26.96 -21.67
C LEU A 397 25.04 -26.49 -22.21
N TYR A 398 25.93 -27.41 -22.61
CA TYR A 398 27.21 -27.08 -23.23
C TYR A 398 27.06 -26.22 -24.49
N LYS A 399 25.94 -26.33 -25.22
CA LYS A 399 25.66 -25.53 -26.43
C LYS A 399 25.61 -24.02 -26.14
N PHE A 400 25.39 -23.65 -24.88
CA PHE A 400 25.28 -22.29 -24.37
C PHE A 400 26.52 -21.84 -23.59
N PHE A 401 27.53 -22.70 -23.46
CA PHE A 401 28.75 -22.39 -22.72
C PHE A 401 29.76 -21.66 -23.62
N GLY A 402 30.28 -20.53 -23.15
CA GLY A 402 31.43 -19.87 -23.77
C GLY A 402 31.15 -19.23 -25.13
N SER A 403 29.97 -18.61 -25.29
CA SER A 403 29.81 -17.60 -26.35
C SER A 403 30.84 -16.47 -26.08
N ALA A 404 31.46 -15.94 -27.12
CA ALA A 404 32.69 -15.13 -26.99
C ALA A 404 32.50 -13.73 -26.37
N GLU A 405 31.36 -13.44 -25.74
CA GLU A 405 31.02 -12.15 -25.15
C GLU A 405 31.07 -12.24 -23.62
N ALA A 406 31.80 -11.32 -22.98
CA ALA A 406 32.11 -11.37 -21.54
C ALA A 406 30.92 -11.11 -20.58
N ASP A 407 29.69 -11.03 -21.10
CA ASP A 407 28.45 -10.73 -20.37
C ASP A 407 27.26 -11.54 -20.95
N ASP A 408 27.45 -12.82 -21.26
CA ASP A 408 26.35 -13.67 -21.73
C ASP A 408 25.31 -13.86 -20.61
N PRO A 409 24.03 -13.43 -20.79
CA PRO A 409 22.98 -13.58 -19.79
C PRO A 409 22.68 -15.03 -19.41
N PHE A 410 23.14 -16.01 -20.20
CA PHE A 410 22.94 -17.44 -19.93
C PHE A 410 23.97 -18.01 -18.94
N ASP A 411 25.19 -17.46 -18.87
CA ASP A 411 26.29 -18.03 -18.10
C ASP A 411 25.98 -18.11 -16.59
N ASP A 412 25.38 -17.06 -16.03
CA ASP A 412 25.00 -17.01 -14.60
C ASP A 412 23.99 -18.11 -14.25
N LEU A 413 22.98 -18.34 -15.09
CA LEU A 413 21.97 -19.37 -14.81
C LEU A 413 22.56 -20.77 -14.98
N VAL A 414 23.40 -21.01 -15.99
CA VAL A 414 24.09 -22.30 -16.16
C VAL A 414 24.95 -22.60 -14.94
N GLN A 415 25.74 -21.62 -14.49
CA GLN A 415 26.61 -21.77 -13.32
C GLN A 415 25.80 -22.12 -12.07
N LYS A 416 24.67 -21.44 -11.84
CA LYS A 416 23.75 -21.72 -10.73
C LYS A 416 23.12 -23.11 -10.82
N CYS A 417 22.67 -23.52 -12.01
CA CYS A 417 22.14 -24.86 -12.24
C CYS A 417 23.19 -25.94 -11.91
N VAL A 418 24.39 -25.84 -12.51
CA VAL A 418 25.47 -26.82 -12.32
C VAL A 418 25.97 -26.85 -10.87
N ALA A 419 25.95 -25.71 -10.17
CA ALA A 419 26.33 -25.63 -8.75
C ALA A 419 25.47 -26.54 -7.86
N LEU A 420 24.23 -26.88 -8.23
CA LEU A 420 23.40 -27.83 -7.48
C LEU A 420 24.06 -29.20 -7.32
N LEU A 421 24.91 -29.63 -8.26
CA LEU A 421 25.65 -30.90 -8.18
C LEU A 421 26.74 -30.90 -7.11
N ALA A 422 27.18 -29.71 -6.65
CA ALA A 422 28.24 -29.59 -5.66
C ALA A 422 27.76 -29.82 -4.22
N TYR A 423 26.45 -29.89 -4.00
CA TYR A 423 25.86 -30.01 -2.67
C TYR A 423 25.23 -31.39 -2.47
N GLU A 424 25.52 -32.01 -1.32
CA GLU A 424 24.92 -33.28 -0.92
C GLU A 424 23.40 -33.16 -0.72
N ARG A 425 22.93 -31.99 -0.27
CA ARG A 425 21.52 -31.62 -0.13
C ARG A 425 21.22 -30.37 -0.96
N PRO A 426 20.94 -30.49 -2.27
CA PRO A 426 20.80 -29.35 -3.18
C PRO A 426 19.73 -28.33 -2.76
N GLN A 427 18.68 -28.76 -2.06
CA GLN A 427 17.58 -27.91 -1.60
C GLN A 427 18.01 -26.93 -0.50
N GLU A 428 19.03 -27.27 0.29
CA GLU A 428 19.57 -26.41 1.35
C GLU A 428 20.72 -25.51 0.86
N SER A 429 21.07 -25.60 -0.42
CA SER A 429 22.15 -24.81 -1.00
C SER A 429 21.73 -23.35 -1.22
N PRO A 430 22.70 -22.42 -1.39
CA PRO A 430 22.41 -21.04 -1.78
C PRO A 430 21.61 -20.89 -3.09
N VAL A 431 21.62 -21.92 -3.94
CA VAL A 431 20.86 -22.00 -5.20
C VAL A 431 19.66 -22.96 -5.11
N GLY A 432 19.31 -23.41 -3.90
CA GLY A 432 18.21 -24.34 -3.65
C GLY A 432 16.84 -23.82 -4.09
N TYR A 433 16.67 -22.49 -4.19
CA TYR A 433 15.47 -21.85 -4.72
C TYR A 433 15.13 -22.28 -6.16
N LEU A 434 16.11 -22.74 -6.96
CA LEU A 434 15.88 -23.31 -8.29
C LEU A 434 15.07 -24.62 -8.24
N LEU A 435 15.14 -25.34 -7.12
CA LEU A 435 14.39 -26.58 -6.88
C LEU A 435 13.00 -26.33 -6.29
N GLU A 436 12.59 -25.09 -6.07
CA GLU A 436 11.22 -24.79 -5.65
C GLU A 436 10.23 -25.02 -6.80
N GLU A 437 8.96 -25.18 -6.47
CA GLU A 437 7.89 -25.23 -7.49
C GLU A 437 7.69 -23.87 -8.16
N SER A 438 7.93 -22.78 -7.43
CA SER A 438 7.87 -21.39 -7.91
C SER A 438 8.79 -21.15 -9.13
N HIS A 439 9.93 -21.84 -9.20
CA HIS A 439 10.84 -21.73 -10.34
C HIS A 439 10.23 -22.28 -11.63
N ARG A 440 9.42 -23.34 -11.56
CA ARG A 440 8.70 -23.88 -12.73
C ARG A 440 7.70 -22.86 -13.28
N ASP A 441 7.06 -22.10 -12.39
CA ASP A 441 6.12 -21.04 -12.79
C ASP A 441 6.85 -19.93 -13.56
N VAL A 442 8.05 -19.51 -13.12
CA VAL A 442 8.89 -18.52 -13.84
C VAL A 442 9.26 -19.01 -15.24
N VAL A 443 9.67 -20.27 -15.38
CA VAL A 443 9.98 -20.86 -16.70
C VAL A 443 8.74 -20.91 -17.58
N ALA A 444 7.60 -21.35 -17.03
CA ALA A 444 6.34 -21.40 -17.76
C ALA A 444 5.86 -20.01 -18.21
N ASP A 445 6.01 -18.98 -17.36
CA ASP A 445 5.70 -17.58 -17.68
C ASP A 445 6.57 -17.05 -18.81
N THR A 446 7.87 -17.35 -18.76
CA THR A 446 8.82 -16.90 -19.77
C THR A 446 8.58 -17.58 -21.12
N VAL A 447 8.34 -18.89 -21.13
CA VAL A 447 7.93 -19.63 -22.35
C VAL A 447 6.60 -19.12 -22.87
N ASN A 448 5.62 -18.85 -21.99
CA ASN A 448 4.34 -18.25 -22.38
C ASN A 448 4.52 -16.89 -23.06
N ALA A 449 5.39 -16.03 -22.53
CA ALA A 449 5.72 -14.73 -23.14
C ALA A 449 6.34 -14.89 -24.54
N MET A 450 7.21 -15.88 -24.75
CA MET A 450 7.76 -16.20 -26.07
C MET A 450 6.71 -16.72 -27.05
N ILE A 451 5.72 -17.48 -26.58
CA ILE A 451 4.59 -17.88 -27.44
C ILE A 451 3.72 -16.67 -27.79
N LEU A 452 3.44 -15.78 -26.83
CA LEU A 452 2.67 -14.56 -27.09
C LEU A 452 3.36 -13.66 -28.13
N SER A 453 4.69 -13.59 -28.15
CA SER A 453 5.43 -12.79 -29.14
C SER A 453 5.33 -13.34 -30.57
N THR A 454 4.87 -14.58 -30.77
CA THR A 454 4.60 -15.11 -32.11
C THR A 454 3.24 -14.70 -32.66
N ASN A 455 2.42 -13.98 -31.89
CA ASN A 455 1.13 -13.48 -32.36
C ASN A 455 1.35 -12.40 -33.45
N PRO A 456 0.89 -12.61 -34.69
CA PRO A 456 1.11 -11.67 -35.80
C PRO A 456 0.53 -10.27 -35.57
N LYS A 457 -0.45 -10.13 -34.66
CA LYS A 457 -1.09 -8.87 -34.34
C LYS A 457 -0.47 -8.15 -33.13
N MET A 458 0.53 -8.76 -32.49
CA MET A 458 1.20 -8.18 -31.33
C MET A 458 2.10 -7.02 -31.74
N LYS A 459 1.82 -5.82 -31.23
CA LYS A 459 2.60 -4.60 -31.52
C LYS A 459 3.58 -4.22 -30.39
N ASP A 460 3.31 -4.68 -29.18
CA ASP A 460 4.05 -4.34 -27.96
C ASP A 460 4.72 -5.61 -27.42
N VAL A 461 6.03 -5.74 -27.60
CA VAL A 461 6.83 -6.88 -27.10
C VAL A 461 6.87 -6.91 -25.58
N HIS A 462 6.82 -5.74 -24.91
CA HIS A 462 6.77 -5.69 -23.44
C HIS A 462 5.43 -6.20 -22.89
N GLY A 463 4.36 -6.05 -23.66
CA GLY A 463 3.04 -6.60 -23.35
C GLY A 463 2.97 -8.13 -23.33
N CYS A 464 3.98 -8.83 -23.86
CA CYS A 464 4.08 -10.29 -23.78
C CYS A 464 4.66 -10.78 -22.45
N ILE A 465 5.50 -9.96 -21.81
CA ILE A 465 6.23 -10.34 -20.59
C ILE A 465 5.38 -10.09 -19.34
N GLN A 466 4.51 -9.08 -19.38
CA GLN A 466 3.75 -8.61 -18.23
C GLN A 466 2.29 -8.38 -18.59
N SER A 467 1.41 -8.85 -17.71
CA SER A 467 -0.01 -8.57 -17.78
C SER A 467 -0.31 -7.10 -17.46
N TYR A 468 -1.50 -6.62 -17.84
CA TYR A 468 -1.96 -5.28 -17.46
C TYR A 468 -2.00 -5.08 -15.95
N LEU A 469 -2.34 -6.12 -15.18
CA LEU A 469 -2.39 -6.06 -13.72
C LEU A 469 -0.99 -5.78 -13.14
N GLU A 470 0.05 -6.47 -13.62
CA GLU A 470 1.41 -6.26 -13.13
C GLU A 470 1.98 -4.92 -13.56
N ARG A 471 1.68 -4.48 -14.80
CA ARG A 471 2.04 -3.14 -15.27
C ARG A 471 1.43 -2.07 -14.38
N LEU A 472 0.16 -2.22 -14.00
CA LEU A 472 -0.54 -1.30 -13.10
C LEU A 472 0.08 -1.31 -11.70
N LEU A 473 0.39 -2.48 -11.14
CA LEU A 473 1.06 -2.61 -9.84
C LEU A 473 2.44 -1.95 -9.84
N ARG A 474 3.21 -2.10 -10.93
CA ARG A 474 4.51 -1.44 -11.10
C ARG A 474 4.37 0.07 -11.21
N GLN A 475 3.41 0.56 -11.99
CA GLN A 475 3.12 2.00 -12.10
C GLN A 475 2.71 2.59 -10.75
N LEU A 476 1.84 1.90 -10.01
CA LEU A 476 1.45 2.30 -8.66
C LEU A 476 2.66 2.38 -7.73
N THR A 477 3.52 1.36 -7.78
CA THR A 477 4.77 1.33 -6.99
C THR A 477 5.67 2.51 -7.32
N ALA A 478 5.90 2.78 -8.61
CA ALA A 478 6.69 3.91 -9.07
C ALA A 478 6.09 5.26 -8.65
N CYS A 479 4.77 5.44 -8.79
CA CYS A 479 4.08 6.67 -8.35
C CYS A 479 4.22 6.90 -6.84
N CYS A 480 4.10 5.85 -6.03
CA CYS A 480 4.31 5.96 -4.59
C CYS A 480 5.75 6.36 -4.24
N LEU A 481 6.74 5.78 -4.93
CA LEU A 481 8.16 6.12 -4.74
C LEU A 481 8.48 7.56 -5.16
N GLU A 482 7.99 8.01 -6.32
CA GLU A 482 8.20 9.37 -6.80
C GLU A 482 7.56 10.41 -5.87
N ARG A 483 6.33 10.15 -5.39
CA ARG A 483 5.69 11.05 -4.43
C ARG A 483 6.44 11.08 -3.09
N ARG A 484 6.97 9.93 -2.63
CA ARG A 484 7.84 9.86 -1.45
C ARG A 484 9.12 10.68 -1.65
N SER A 485 9.74 10.59 -2.83
CA SER A 485 10.90 11.39 -3.22
C SER A 485 10.59 12.88 -3.20
N ALA A 486 9.48 13.30 -3.82
CA ALA A 486 9.01 14.69 -3.82
C ALA A 486 8.73 15.24 -2.40
N ASN A 487 8.31 14.36 -1.48
CA ASN A 487 8.08 14.68 -0.07
C ASN A 487 9.33 14.53 0.81
N GLY A 488 10.54 14.54 0.23
CA GLY A 488 11.80 14.47 0.98
C GLY A 488 12.04 13.13 1.67
N GLY A 489 11.54 12.03 1.08
CA GLY A 489 11.66 10.67 1.62
C GLY A 489 10.51 10.26 2.56
N GLN A 490 9.51 11.11 2.75
CA GLN A 490 8.37 10.88 3.65
C GLN A 490 7.15 10.27 2.95
N GLY A 491 6.39 9.47 3.69
CA GLY A 491 5.21 8.74 3.22
C GLY A 491 5.46 7.24 3.11
N GLU A 492 4.38 6.50 2.93
CA GLU A 492 4.40 5.05 2.78
C GLU A 492 4.76 4.63 1.35
N THR A 493 5.51 3.53 1.24
CA THR A 493 5.77 2.80 0.00
C THR A 493 4.71 1.75 -0.26
N PHE A 494 4.35 1.56 -1.53
CA PHE A 494 3.44 0.47 -1.89
C PHE A 494 4.16 -0.87 -1.80
N HIS A 495 3.68 -1.74 -0.90
CA HIS A 495 4.12 -3.13 -0.79
C HIS A 495 2.91 -4.06 -0.81
N LEU A 496 2.73 -4.77 -1.93
CA LEU A 496 1.60 -5.68 -2.12
C LEU A 496 1.49 -6.74 -1.00
N HIS A 497 2.60 -7.34 -0.60
CA HIS A 497 2.61 -8.38 0.44
C HIS A 497 2.12 -7.86 1.80
N ARG A 498 2.48 -6.61 2.16
CA ARG A 498 2.03 -5.98 3.41
C ARG A 498 0.51 -5.74 3.38
N LEU A 499 -0.03 -5.29 2.25
CA LEU A 499 -1.47 -5.07 2.05
C LEU A 499 -2.28 -6.37 2.11
N LEU A 500 -1.75 -7.47 1.57
CA LEU A 500 -2.41 -8.77 1.57
C LEU A 500 -2.41 -9.45 2.95
N ASN A 501 -1.42 -9.15 3.79
CA ASN A 501 -1.33 -9.72 5.13
C ASN A 501 -2.05 -8.87 6.19
N SER A 502 -2.08 -7.54 6.05
CA SER A 502 -2.82 -6.67 6.97
C SER A 502 -4.34 -6.90 6.93
N SER A 503 -4.85 -7.45 5.83
CA SER A 503 -6.26 -7.84 5.65
C SER A 503 -6.60 -9.21 6.23
N ARG A 504 -5.62 -9.97 6.74
CA ARG A 504 -5.82 -11.27 7.41
C ARG A 504 -5.83 -11.19 8.93
N GLU A 505 -5.43 -10.06 9.51
CA GLU A 505 -5.38 -9.81 10.96
C GLU A 505 -6.63 -9.10 11.50
N THR A 506 -7.67 -8.97 10.68
CA THR A 506 -9.02 -8.51 11.05
C THR A 506 -9.99 -9.66 11.09
#